data_AF-A0A7K5C604-F1
#
_entry.id   AF-A0A7K5C604-F1
#
_cell.length_a   1.000
_cell.length_b   1.000
_cell.length_c   1.000
_cell.angle_alpha   90.00
_cell.angle_beta   90.00
_cell.angle_gamma   90.00
#
_symmetry.space_group_name_H-M   'P 1'
#
loop_
_entity.id
_entity.type
_entity.pdbx_description
1 polymer ?
#
loop_
_entity_poly.entity_id
_entity_poly.type
_entity_poly.pdbx_seq_one_letter_code
_entity_poly.pdbx_strand_id
1 'polypeptide(L)'
;DPTATLLEEWPGRCPGGATVGRLLDVLRRLGRDDVLTDLAGSVEEDCKKYLQRKQEEANQPLQVPAVDSSVPKTSELMGITIRDDPYGSGTEIFDAFICYCQKDLQFVQEMIRELEQTEFKLKLCVFDRDVLPGACVWSISGELIERRCRRMVVVVSDDYLESDECDFQTKFALSLSPGARHKRLIPVKYKSMKNEFPSILRFITICDYTNPCTKKWFWMRLAKSLMLP
;
A
#
# COMPACT_ATOMS: atom_id res chain seq x y z
N ASP A 1 28.01 -26.10 2.03
CA ASP A 1 28.78 -26.59 3.17
C ASP A 1 27.80 -27.31 4.09
N PRO A 2 27.94 -28.64 4.28
CA PRO A 2 26.99 -29.42 5.08
C PRO A 2 26.93 -28.97 6.55
N THR A 3 28.01 -28.40 7.08
CA THR A 3 28.05 -27.87 8.45
C THR A 3 27.22 -26.60 8.57
N ALA A 4 27.36 -25.68 7.59
CA ALA A 4 26.57 -24.47 7.53
C ALA A 4 25.06 -24.76 7.41
N THR A 5 24.67 -25.68 6.52
CA THR A 5 23.26 -26.08 6.36
C THR A 5 22.68 -26.68 7.64
N LEU A 6 23.46 -27.48 8.37
CA LEU A 6 23.03 -28.05 9.65
C LEU A 6 22.84 -26.96 10.74
N LEU A 7 23.71 -25.94 10.77
CA LEU A 7 23.60 -24.81 11.69
C LEU A 7 22.42 -23.89 11.34
N GLU A 8 22.10 -23.72 10.05
CA GLU A 8 20.92 -22.98 9.58
C GLU A 8 19.60 -23.67 9.96
N GLU A 9 19.55 -25.01 9.89
CA GLU A 9 18.35 -25.78 10.24
C GLU A 9 18.19 -25.99 11.77
N TRP A 10 19.26 -25.79 12.54
CA TRP A 10 19.30 -26.04 13.99
C TRP A 10 18.19 -25.31 14.77
N PRO A 11 17.87 -24.02 14.53
CA PRO A 11 16.84 -23.30 15.27
C PRO A 11 15.44 -23.91 15.11
N GLY A 12 15.12 -24.45 13.93
CA GLY A 12 13.79 -25.03 13.64
C GLY A 12 13.60 -26.45 14.19
N ARG A 13 14.69 -27.17 14.47
CA ARG A 13 14.65 -28.58 14.91
C ARG A 13 14.75 -28.77 16.43
N CYS A 14 15.06 -27.72 17.18
CA CYS A 14 15.33 -27.79 18.63
C CYS A 14 14.26 -27.04 19.46
N PRO A 15 13.37 -27.73 20.20
CA PRO A 15 12.27 -27.11 20.96
C PRO A 15 12.68 -26.28 22.19
N GLY A 16 13.98 -26.04 22.42
CA GLY A 16 14.47 -25.20 23.52
C GLY A 16 15.56 -24.21 23.10
N GLY A 17 15.58 -23.85 21.81
CA GLY A 17 16.50 -22.85 21.25
C GLY A 17 17.85 -23.40 20.80
N ALA A 18 18.42 -22.71 19.81
CA ALA A 18 19.78 -22.89 19.30
C ALA A 18 20.74 -22.03 20.13
N THR A 19 21.38 -22.60 21.14
CA THR A 19 22.35 -21.88 21.98
C THR A 19 23.73 -22.51 21.90
N VAL A 20 24.77 -21.67 22.01
CA VAL A 20 26.17 -22.12 22.04
C VAL A 20 26.40 -23.13 23.17
N GLY A 21 25.80 -22.91 24.35
CA GLY A 21 25.90 -23.86 25.47
C GLY A 21 25.39 -25.26 25.12
N ARG A 22 24.29 -25.36 24.36
CA ARG A 22 23.77 -26.66 23.90
C ARG A 22 24.66 -27.33 22.87
N LEU A 23 25.25 -26.56 21.96
CA LEU A 23 26.22 -27.09 21.01
C LEU A 23 27.42 -27.73 21.74
N LEU A 24 27.95 -27.04 22.76
CA LEU A 24 29.04 -27.56 23.59
C LEU A 24 28.65 -28.82 24.37
N ASP A 25 27.44 -28.86 24.92
CA ASP A 25 26.93 -30.05 25.62
C ASP A 25 26.76 -31.26 24.68
N VAL A 26 26.31 -31.03 23.45
CA VAL A 26 26.19 -32.10 22.43
C VAL A 26 27.57 -32.62 22.03
N LEU A 27 28.54 -31.73 21.78
CA LEU A 27 29.92 -32.12 21.46
C LEU A 27 30.57 -32.94 22.59
N ARG A 28 30.31 -32.56 23.85
CA ARG A 28 30.75 -33.32 25.03
C ARG A 28 30.12 -34.70 25.09
N ARG A 29 28.81 -34.82 24.81
CA ARG A 29 28.10 -36.13 24.77
C ARG A 29 28.57 -37.02 23.62
N LEU A 30 29.03 -36.42 22.53
CA LEU A 30 29.62 -37.13 21.39
C LEU A 30 31.09 -37.53 21.62
N GLY A 31 31.68 -37.18 22.77
CA GLY A 31 33.07 -37.51 23.10
C GLY A 31 34.11 -36.77 22.26
N ARG A 32 33.76 -35.60 21.73
CA ARG A 32 34.64 -34.78 20.88
C ARG A 32 35.37 -33.71 21.68
N ASP A 33 36.16 -34.17 22.66
CA ASP A 33 36.93 -33.29 23.55
C ASP A 33 38.07 -32.55 22.82
N ASP A 34 38.55 -33.10 21.70
CA ASP A 34 39.48 -32.48 20.76
C ASP A 34 38.91 -31.17 20.21
N VAL A 35 37.69 -31.24 19.68
CA VAL A 35 36.98 -30.10 19.10
C VAL A 35 36.64 -29.05 20.15
N LEU A 36 36.28 -29.48 21.37
CA LEU A 36 36.00 -28.55 22.48
C LEU A 36 37.24 -27.76 22.89
N THR A 37 38.41 -28.40 22.89
CA THR A 37 39.67 -27.75 23.28
C THR A 37 40.14 -26.78 22.20
N ASP A 38 40.07 -27.19 20.94
CA ASP A 38 40.50 -26.39 19.80
C ASP A 38 39.61 -25.16 19.58
N LEU A 39 38.30 -25.30 19.80
CA LEU A 39 37.33 -24.22 19.58
C LEU A 39 37.07 -23.34 20.82
N ALA A 40 37.55 -23.71 22.00
CA ALA A 40 37.26 -22.99 23.25
C ALA A 40 37.57 -21.48 23.15
N GLY A 41 38.76 -21.14 22.65
CA GLY A 41 39.19 -19.74 22.52
C GLY A 41 38.32 -18.95 21.54
N SER A 42 38.05 -19.50 20.36
CA SER A 42 37.23 -18.85 19.33
C SER A 42 35.77 -18.69 19.76
N VAL A 43 35.20 -19.71 20.39
CA VAL A 43 33.82 -19.67 20.88
C VAL A 43 33.67 -18.63 21.99
N GLU A 44 34.64 -18.52 22.90
CA GLU A 44 34.63 -17.53 23.97
C GLU A 44 34.73 -16.10 23.40
N GLU A 45 35.61 -15.88 22.42
CA GLU A 45 35.77 -14.59 21.75
C GLU A 45 34.49 -14.18 21.00
N ASP A 46 33.87 -15.11 20.28
CA ASP A 46 32.63 -14.86 19.55
C ASP A 46 31.45 -14.59 20.49
N CYS A 47 31.37 -15.29 21.63
CA CYS A 47 30.37 -15.00 22.65
C CYS A 47 30.56 -13.60 23.25
N LYS A 48 31.80 -13.17 23.51
CA LYS A 48 32.10 -11.82 24.00
C LYS A 48 31.72 -10.75 22.98
N LYS A 49 32.07 -10.96 21.70
CA LYS A 49 31.69 -10.08 20.59
C LYS A 49 30.17 -9.98 20.44
N TYR A 50 29.45 -11.09 20.56
CA TYR A 50 27.99 -11.11 20.50
C TYR A 50 27.37 -10.30 21.64
N LEU A 51 27.86 -10.47 22.87
CA LEU A 51 27.37 -9.71 24.03
C LEU A 51 27.68 -8.20 23.91
N GLN A 52 28.86 -7.84 23.41
CA GLN A 52 29.23 -6.45 23.14
C GLN A 52 28.31 -5.83 22.07
N ARG A 53 28.09 -6.52 20.95
CA ARG A 53 27.15 -6.07 19.90
C ARG A 53 25.74 -5.90 20.43
N LYS A 54 25.25 -6.85 21.24
CA LYS A 54 23.92 -6.77 21.85
C LYS A 54 23.80 -5.58 22.82
N GLN A 55 24.88 -5.25 23.53
CA GLN A 55 24.95 -4.09 24.42
C GLN A 55 25.01 -2.77 23.62
N GLU A 56 25.74 -2.76 22.51
CA GLU A 56 25.81 -1.63 21.58
C GLU A 56 24.48 -1.38 20.87
N GLU A 57 23.79 -2.44 20.41
CA GLU A 57 22.44 -2.39 19.84
C GLU A 57 21.41 -1.87 20.85
N ALA A 58 21.52 -2.25 22.13
CA ALA A 58 20.66 -1.72 23.19
C ALA A 58 20.91 -0.24 23.51
N ASN A 59 22.12 0.26 23.22
CA ASN A 59 22.53 1.65 23.45
C ASN A 59 22.42 2.54 22.20
N GLN A 60 22.15 1.97 21.02
CA GLN A 60 21.87 2.75 19.82
C GLN A 60 20.46 3.37 19.92
N PRO A 61 20.29 4.63 19.49
CA PRO A 61 18.95 5.18 19.32
C PRO A 61 18.17 4.28 18.35
N LEU A 62 16.89 4.03 18.65
CA LEU A 62 15.94 3.20 17.89
C LEU A 62 15.67 3.77 16.49
N GLN A 63 16.69 3.87 15.65
CA GLN A 63 16.56 4.30 14.27
C GLN A 63 17.11 3.17 13.40
N VAL A 64 16.21 2.57 12.63
CA VAL A 64 16.51 1.39 11.80
C VAL A 64 17.63 1.72 10.80
N PRO A 65 18.66 0.85 10.65
CA PRO A 65 19.85 1.13 9.81
C PRO A 65 19.58 1.22 8.30
N ALA A 66 18.39 0.87 7.83
CA ALA A 66 18.07 0.87 6.41
C ALA A 66 16.65 1.39 6.17
N VAL A 67 16.55 2.52 5.48
CA VAL A 67 15.35 2.91 4.75
C VAL A 67 15.38 2.11 3.44
N ASP A 68 15.04 0.82 3.50
CA ASP A 68 14.82 0.05 2.29
C ASP A 68 13.53 0.55 1.63
N SER A 69 13.66 1.17 0.46
CA SER A 69 12.54 1.75 -0.29
C SER A 69 11.68 0.69 -0.98
N SER A 70 11.95 -0.61 -0.79
CA SER A 70 11.38 -1.65 -1.65
C SER A 70 10.59 -2.76 -0.95
N VAL A 71 10.55 -2.85 0.39
CA VAL A 71 9.58 -3.71 1.09
C VAL A 71 9.18 -3.07 2.43
N PRO A 72 7.90 -2.73 2.66
CA PRO A 72 7.46 -2.21 3.96
C PRO A 72 7.67 -3.31 5.01
N LYS A 73 8.67 -3.14 5.88
CA LYS A 73 8.87 -3.97 7.08
C LYS A 73 8.22 -3.35 8.32
N THR A 74 7.61 -2.17 8.19
CA THR A 74 6.85 -1.53 9.26
C THR A 74 5.35 -1.58 8.97
N SER A 75 4.60 -1.71 10.05
CA SER A 75 3.14 -1.62 10.17
C SER A 75 2.61 -0.20 9.85
N GLU A 76 3.16 0.48 8.85
CA GLU A 76 2.83 1.88 8.51
C GLU A 76 1.64 2.00 7.54
N LEU A 77 1.20 0.90 6.93
CA LEU A 77 -0.01 0.83 6.10
C LEU A 77 -1.19 0.08 6.77
N MET A 78 -1.08 -0.25 8.07
CA MET A 78 -2.25 -0.63 8.87
C MET A 78 -3.02 0.64 9.26
N GLY A 79 -4.33 0.66 9.04
CA GLY A 79 -5.16 1.80 9.43
C GLY A 79 -5.00 3.01 8.50
N ILE A 80 -5.10 2.81 7.19
CA ILE A 80 -5.09 3.92 6.22
C ILE A 80 -6.43 4.64 6.24
N THR A 81 -7.51 3.89 6.44
CA THR A 81 -8.87 4.44 6.46
C THR A 81 -9.49 4.40 7.83
N ILE A 82 -10.45 5.29 8.07
CA ILE A 82 -11.18 5.41 9.33
C ILE A 82 -11.97 4.14 9.74
N ARG A 83 -12.20 3.20 8.80
CA ARG A 83 -12.93 1.94 9.04
C ARG A 83 -12.04 0.70 8.94
N ASP A 84 -10.73 0.87 8.80
CA ASP A 84 -9.80 -0.26 8.91
C ASP A 84 -9.84 -0.84 10.33
N ASP A 85 -9.78 -2.16 10.44
CA ASP A 85 -9.70 -2.83 11.74
C ASP A 85 -8.33 -2.55 12.40
N PRO A 86 -8.27 -1.99 13.62
CA PRO A 86 -7.02 -1.73 14.34
C PRO A 86 -6.19 -2.99 14.61
N TYR A 87 -6.77 -4.18 14.49
CA TYR A 87 -6.06 -5.46 14.62
C TYR A 87 -5.68 -6.12 13.28
N GLY A 88 -5.94 -5.44 12.15
CA GLY A 88 -5.48 -5.87 10.83
C GLY A 88 -6.26 -7.02 10.17
N SER A 89 -7.41 -7.41 10.72
CA SER A 89 -8.20 -8.56 10.23
C SER A 89 -9.03 -8.25 8.99
N GLY A 90 -9.28 -6.97 8.68
CA GLY A 90 -10.04 -6.56 7.51
C GLY A 90 -9.55 -5.24 6.93
N THR A 91 -8.91 -5.29 5.76
CA THR A 91 -8.59 -4.10 4.97
C THR A 91 -9.84 -3.61 4.26
N GLU A 92 -10.12 -2.31 4.37
CA GLU A 92 -11.26 -1.73 3.69
C GLU A 92 -11.07 -1.68 2.16
N ILE A 93 -11.95 -2.35 1.42
CA ILE A 93 -12.01 -2.31 -0.04
C ILE A 93 -13.13 -1.38 -0.50
N PHE A 94 -12.87 -0.63 -1.57
CA PHE A 94 -13.78 0.32 -2.20
C PHE A 94 -14.03 -0.04 -3.67
N ASP A 95 -15.21 0.32 -4.16
CA ASP A 95 -15.56 0.15 -5.57
C ASP A 95 -14.80 1.17 -6.44
N ALA A 96 -14.66 2.40 -5.95
CA ALA A 96 -13.96 3.45 -6.67
C ALA A 96 -13.21 4.42 -5.75
N PHE A 97 -12.03 4.85 -6.18
CA PHE A 97 -11.35 6.03 -5.65
C PHE A 97 -11.76 7.28 -6.44
N ILE A 98 -12.15 8.37 -5.76
CA ILE A 98 -12.48 9.63 -6.42
C ILE A 98 -11.27 10.57 -6.35
N CYS A 99 -10.73 10.90 -7.53
CA CYS A 99 -9.64 11.86 -7.69
C CYS A 99 -10.21 13.18 -8.23
N TYR A 100 -10.02 14.26 -7.48
CA TYR A 100 -10.59 15.58 -7.75
C TYR A 100 -9.69 16.69 -7.19
N CYS A 101 -9.83 17.90 -7.72
CA CYS A 101 -9.24 19.09 -7.14
C CYS A 101 -10.16 19.68 -6.06
N GLN A 102 -9.62 20.30 -5.02
CA GLN A 102 -10.40 20.84 -3.89
C GLN A 102 -11.54 21.80 -4.32
N LYS A 103 -11.37 22.53 -5.43
CA LYS A 103 -12.41 23.41 -6.00
C LYS A 103 -13.62 22.67 -6.59
N ASP A 104 -13.46 21.39 -6.91
CA ASP A 104 -14.50 20.54 -7.49
C ASP A 104 -15.26 19.74 -6.39
N LEU A 105 -14.93 19.96 -5.11
CA LEU A 105 -15.51 19.25 -3.96
C LEU A 105 -17.05 19.28 -3.94
N GLN A 106 -17.65 20.40 -4.34
CA GLN A 106 -19.12 20.53 -4.38
C GLN A 106 -19.78 19.51 -5.32
N PHE A 107 -19.17 19.28 -6.49
CA PHE A 107 -19.66 18.27 -7.44
C PHE A 107 -19.40 16.85 -6.92
N VAL A 108 -18.26 16.64 -6.26
CA VAL A 108 -17.93 15.34 -5.65
C VAL A 108 -18.91 14.98 -4.53
N GLN A 109 -19.33 15.95 -3.71
CA GLN A 109 -20.37 15.74 -2.70
C GLN A 109 -21.71 15.35 -3.32
N GLU A 110 -22.11 15.98 -4.43
CA GLU A 110 -23.30 15.58 -5.19
C GLU A 110 -23.14 14.15 -5.72
N MET A 111 -21.98 13.81 -6.31
CA MET A 111 -21.68 12.47 -6.81
C MET A 111 -21.78 11.40 -5.72
N ILE A 112 -21.20 11.64 -4.56
CA ILE A 112 -21.25 10.72 -3.42
C ILE A 112 -22.69 10.52 -2.99
N ARG A 113 -23.47 11.60 -2.87
CA ARG A 113 -24.89 11.53 -2.49
C ARG A 113 -25.68 10.66 -3.46
N GLU A 114 -25.53 10.90 -4.76
CA GLU A 114 -26.27 10.19 -5.81
C GLU A 114 -25.79 8.75 -6.03
N LEU A 115 -24.57 8.38 -5.67
CA LEU A 115 -24.03 7.03 -5.87
C LEU A 115 -24.07 6.15 -4.61
N GLU A 116 -23.88 6.73 -3.42
CA GLU A 116 -23.92 5.99 -2.14
C GLU A 116 -25.35 5.88 -1.58
N GLN A 117 -26.20 6.93 -1.72
CA GLN A 117 -27.53 6.97 -1.09
C GLN A 117 -28.66 6.40 -1.96
N THR A 118 -28.38 6.12 -3.24
CA THR A 118 -29.37 5.54 -4.16
C THR A 118 -29.29 4.02 -4.17
N GLU A 119 -30.01 3.38 -5.09
CA GLU A 119 -30.11 1.92 -5.20
C GLU A 119 -28.78 1.20 -5.48
N PHE A 120 -27.73 1.92 -5.88
CA PHE A 120 -26.45 1.32 -6.26
C PHE A 120 -25.60 0.87 -5.06
N LYS A 121 -25.78 1.49 -3.88
CA LYS A 121 -25.04 1.17 -2.63
C LYS A 121 -23.53 1.01 -2.84
N LEU A 122 -22.97 1.84 -3.72
CA LEU A 122 -21.54 1.81 -4.04
C LEU A 122 -20.73 2.33 -2.86
N LYS A 123 -19.53 1.79 -2.68
CA LYS A 123 -18.59 2.24 -1.66
C LYS A 123 -17.48 3.05 -2.30
N LEU A 124 -17.53 4.36 -2.12
CA LEU A 124 -16.57 5.29 -2.72
C LEU A 124 -15.53 5.73 -1.68
N CYS A 125 -14.28 5.82 -2.11
CA CYS A 125 -13.18 6.35 -1.30
C CYS A 125 -12.89 7.78 -1.72
N VAL A 126 -12.93 8.69 -0.74
CA VAL A 126 -12.59 10.10 -0.90
C VAL A 126 -11.44 10.41 0.03
N PHE A 127 -10.36 10.98 -0.52
CA PHE A 127 -9.14 11.24 0.24
C PHE A 127 -9.41 12.06 1.51
N ASP A 128 -10.13 13.18 1.41
CA ASP A 128 -10.39 14.07 2.55
C ASP A 128 -11.35 13.51 3.62
N ARG A 129 -12.09 12.43 3.31
CA ARG A 129 -13.12 11.86 4.21
C ARG A 129 -12.67 10.55 4.84
N ASP A 130 -12.15 9.65 4.02
CA ASP A 130 -11.96 8.25 4.38
C ASP A 130 -10.54 7.97 4.86
N VAL A 131 -9.56 8.81 4.49
CA VAL A 131 -8.14 8.62 4.81
C VAL A 131 -7.77 9.27 6.15
N LEU A 132 -7.03 8.54 6.97
CA LEU A 132 -6.50 9.05 8.23
C LEU A 132 -5.28 9.97 7.99
N PRO A 133 -5.27 11.19 8.55
CA PRO A 133 -4.13 12.10 8.42
C PRO A 133 -2.94 11.60 9.25
N GLY A 134 -1.72 11.87 8.77
CA GLY A 134 -0.46 11.55 9.49
C GLY A 134 0.50 10.64 8.73
N ALA A 135 0.07 10.03 7.63
CA ALA A 135 0.91 9.25 6.74
C ALA A 135 1.19 9.97 5.40
N CYS A 136 2.18 9.47 4.65
CA CYS A 136 2.56 10.05 3.36
C CYS A 136 1.43 9.96 2.33
N VAL A 137 0.95 11.11 1.85
CA VAL A 137 -0.16 11.24 0.88
C VAL A 137 0.07 10.39 -0.37
N TRP A 138 1.30 10.38 -0.87
CA TRP A 138 1.68 9.64 -2.08
C TRP A 138 1.62 8.12 -1.88
N SER A 139 2.16 7.63 -0.77
CA SER A 139 2.12 6.20 -0.43
C SER A 139 0.69 5.71 -0.23
N ILE A 140 -0.13 6.50 0.47
CA ILE A 140 -1.54 6.18 0.67
C ILE A 140 -2.31 6.17 -0.65
N SER A 141 -2.12 7.20 -1.48
CA SER A 141 -2.80 7.31 -2.77
C SER A 141 -2.41 6.15 -3.68
N GLY A 142 -1.12 5.76 -3.69
CA GLY A 142 -0.65 4.58 -4.41
C GLY A 142 -1.33 3.30 -3.94
N GLU A 143 -1.34 3.04 -2.63
CA GLU A 143 -1.98 1.86 -2.04
C GLU A 143 -3.50 1.82 -2.30
N LEU A 144 -4.18 2.96 -2.18
CA LEU A 144 -5.61 3.08 -2.45
C LEU A 144 -5.92 2.76 -3.89
N ILE A 145 -5.19 3.36 -4.82
CA ILE A 145 -5.39 3.18 -6.26
C ILE A 145 -5.06 1.75 -6.67
N GLU A 146 -3.99 1.16 -6.16
CA GLU A 146 -3.49 -0.16 -6.58
C GLU A 146 -4.26 -1.32 -5.95
N ARG A 147 -4.43 -1.30 -4.62
CA ARG A 147 -4.84 -2.48 -3.84
C ARG A 147 -6.23 -2.38 -3.24
N ARG A 148 -6.67 -1.19 -2.84
CA ARG A 148 -7.93 -1.02 -2.11
C ARG A 148 -9.11 -0.60 -2.97
N CYS A 149 -8.86 0.01 -4.13
CA CYS A 149 -9.92 0.47 -5.03
C CYS A 149 -9.90 -0.29 -6.35
N ARG A 150 -11.06 -0.80 -6.75
CA ARG A 150 -11.22 -1.51 -8.03
C ARG A 150 -11.11 -0.58 -9.23
N ARG A 151 -11.65 0.63 -9.10
CA ARG A 151 -11.65 1.66 -10.14
C ARG A 151 -11.23 3.01 -9.59
N MET A 152 -10.94 3.93 -10.49
CA MET A 152 -10.65 5.31 -10.19
C MET A 152 -11.53 6.22 -11.05
N VAL A 153 -12.30 7.08 -10.40
CA VAL A 153 -13.06 8.14 -11.04
C VAL A 153 -12.21 9.40 -11.02
N VAL A 154 -11.97 9.98 -12.18
CA VAL A 154 -11.16 11.19 -12.33
C VAL A 154 -12.06 12.35 -12.70
N VAL A 155 -12.26 13.31 -11.80
CA VAL A 155 -13.06 14.50 -12.06
C VAL A 155 -12.18 15.53 -12.75
N VAL A 156 -12.33 15.63 -14.07
CA VAL A 156 -11.50 16.51 -14.90
C VAL A 156 -12.10 17.92 -14.93
N SER A 157 -11.27 18.89 -14.54
CA SER A 157 -11.53 20.34 -14.55
C SER A 157 -10.27 21.10 -14.97
N ASP A 158 -10.37 22.39 -15.30
CA ASP A 158 -9.18 23.21 -15.58
C ASP A 158 -8.21 23.20 -14.38
N ASP A 159 -8.75 23.29 -13.15
CA ASP A 159 -7.97 23.26 -11.90
C ASP A 159 -7.34 21.88 -11.63
N TYR A 160 -8.01 20.80 -12.05
CA TYR A 160 -7.47 19.44 -11.96
C TYR A 160 -6.21 19.28 -12.82
N LEU A 161 -6.18 19.91 -13.99
CA LEU A 161 -5.04 19.85 -14.91
C LEU A 161 -3.82 20.62 -14.40
N GLU A 162 -4.01 21.54 -13.47
CA GLU A 162 -2.95 22.34 -12.84
C GLU A 162 -2.42 21.70 -11.54
N SER A 163 -3.09 20.68 -10.98
CA SER A 163 -2.68 20.03 -9.74
C SER A 163 -1.67 18.90 -10.00
N ASP A 164 -0.48 19.03 -9.41
CA ASP A 164 0.57 18.01 -9.46
C ASP A 164 0.14 16.69 -8.78
N GLU A 165 -0.67 16.76 -7.72
CA GLU A 165 -1.17 15.55 -7.06
C GLU A 165 -2.11 14.75 -7.97
N CYS A 166 -3.00 15.47 -8.65
CA CYS A 166 -3.95 14.90 -9.60
C CYS A 166 -3.24 14.27 -10.81
N ASP A 167 -2.22 14.96 -11.33
CA ASP A 167 -1.40 14.48 -12.44
C ASP A 167 -0.64 13.19 -12.07
N PHE A 168 -0.01 13.16 -10.89
CA PHE A 168 0.67 11.97 -10.38
C PHE A 168 -0.30 10.79 -10.22
N GLN A 169 -1.44 10.99 -9.55
CA GLN A 169 -2.42 9.93 -9.30
C GLN A 169 -2.97 9.37 -10.62
N THR A 170 -3.26 10.22 -11.60
CA THR A 170 -3.71 9.79 -12.93
C THR A 170 -2.64 8.99 -13.67
N LYS A 171 -1.39 9.48 -13.70
CA LYS A 171 -0.27 8.78 -14.34
C LYS A 171 0.00 7.43 -13.68
N PHE A 172 -0.07 7.36 -12.35
CA PHE A 172 0.07 6.14 -11.58
C PHE A 172 -1.05 5.14 -11.90
N ALA A 173 -2.32 5.55 -11.93
CA ALA A 173 -3.42 4.67 -12.28
C ALA A 173 -3.32 4.11 -13.72
N LEU A 174 -2.79 4.93 -14.64
CA LEU A 174 -2.56 4.53 -16.03
C LEU A 174 -1.39 3.56 -16.17
N SER A 175 -0.32 3.72 -15.37
CA SER A 175 0.82 2.79 -15.38
C SER A 175 0.43 1.39 -14.88
N LEU A 176 -0.54 1.31 -13.95
CA LEU A 176 -1.09 0.05 -13.46
C LEU A 176 -1.99 -0.68 -14.48
N SER A 177 -2.53 0.03 -15.48
CA SER A 177 -3.41 -0.56 -16.49
C SER A 177 -3.10 -0.08 -17.91
N PRO A 178 -1.91 -0.43 -18.46
CA PRO A 178 -1.51 -0.01 -19.79
C PRO A 178 -2.48 -0.54 -20.86
N GLY A 179 -2.92 0.36 -21.76
CA GLY A 179 -3.77 -0.02 -22.89
C GLY A 179 -5.27 -0.12 -22.59
N ALA A 180 -5.76 0.45 -21.48
CA ALA A 180 -7.18 0.59 -21.16
C ALA A 180 -8.00 -0.72 -21.14
N ARG A 181 -7.34 -1.88 -21.11
CA ARG A 181 -7.98 -3.21 -21.17
C ARG A 181 -8.97 -3.45 -20.03
N HIS A 182 -8.72 -2.83 -18.88
CA HIS A 182 -9.48 -3.06 -17.65
C HIS A 182 -10.48 -1.95 -17.29
N LYS A 183 -10.72 -0.94 -18.15
CA LYS A 183 -11.65 0.20 -17.87
C LYS A 183 -11.55 0.72 -16.43
N ARG A 184 -10.34 0.73 -15.86
CA ARG A 184 -10.08 1.01 -14.44
C ARG A 184 -10.27 2.49 -14.13
N LEU A 185 -9.88 3.34 -15.07
CA LEU A 185 -9.98 4.79 -14.98
C LEU A 185 -11.22 5.27 -15.73
N ILE A 186 -12.06 6.06 -15.06
CA ILE A 186 -13.29 6.65 -15.61
C ILE A 186 -13.19 8.17 -15.48
N PRO A 187 -12.87 8.89 -16.57
CA PRO A 187 -12.87 10.35 -16.57
C PRO A 187 -14.30 10.89 -16.56
N VAL A 188 -14.56 11.85 -15.68
CA VAL A 188 -15.82 12.57 -15.54
C VAL A 188 -15.58 14.04 -15.84
N LYS A 189 -16.35 14.59 -16.77
CA LYS A 189 -16.38 16.02 -17.08
C LYS A 189 -17.69 16.60 -16.59
N TYR A 190 -17.64 17.57 -15.69
CA TYR A 190 -18.84 18.15 -15.09
C TYR A 190 -19.09 19.63 -15.39
N LYS A 191 -18.03 20.36 -15.76
CA LYS A 191 -18.09 21.75 -16.22
C LYS A 191 -17.41 21.89 -17.58
N SER A 192 -17.73 22.98 -18.27
CA SER A 192 -16.97 23.36 -19.47
C SER A 192 -15.55 23.73 -19.05
N MET A 193 -14.57 23.26 -19.80
CA MET A 193 -13.15 23.53 -19.58
C MET A 193 -12.64 24.45 -20.67
N LYS A 194 -11.70 25.32 -20.32
CA LYS A 194 -10.97 26.14 -21.29
C LYS A 194 -9.81 25.37 -21.89
N ASN A 195 -9.17 24.53 -21.09
CA ASN A 195 -8.04 23.73 -21.48
C ASN A 195 -8.48 22.46 -22.23
N GLU A 196 -7.59 21.96 -23.09
CA GLU A 196 -7.84 20.70 -23.80
C GLU A 196 -7.82 19.51 -22.85
N PHE A 197 -8.59 18.49 -23.20
CA PHE A 197 -8.63 17.26 -22.43
C PHE A 197 -7.26 16.55 -22.50
N PRO A 198 -6.74 16.01 -21.40
CA PRO A 198 -5.43 15.34 -21.38
C PRO A 198 -5.32 14.28 -22.46
N SER A 199 -4.27 14.39 -23.28
CA SER A 199 -4.01 13.43 -24.37
C SER A 199 -3.86 11.99 -23.85
N ILE A 200 -3.42 11.83 -22.60
CA ILE A 200 -3.26 10.56 -21.91
C ILE A 200 -4.61 9.85 -21.64
N LEU A 201 -5.70 10.60 -21.57
CA LEU A 201 -7.06 10.09 -21.36
C LEU A 201 -7.89 10.04 -22.65
N ARG A 202 -7.32 10.41 -23.81
CA ARG A 202 -8.02 10.51 -25.10
C ARG A 202 -8.70 9.21 -25.55
N PHE A 203 -8.13 8.07 -25.19
CA PHE A 203 -8.63 6.75 -25.59
C PHE A 203 -9.60 6.14 -24.58
N ILE A 204 -9.95 6.87 -23.51
CA ILE A 204 -10.83 6.40 -22.46
C ILE A 204 -12.20 7.06 -22.64
N THR A 205 -13.27 6.27 -22.42
CA THR A 205 -14.64 6.79 -22.53
C THR A 205 -14.92 7.80 -21.42
N ILE A 206 -15.25 9.03 -21.81
CA ILE A 206 -15.55 10.13 -20.88
C ILE A 206 -17.03 10.10 -20.50
N CYS A 207 -17.31 10.27 -19.20
CA CYS A 207 -18.64 10.53 -18.67
C CYS A 207 -18.88 12.03 -18.59
N ASP A 208 -19.66 12.57 -19.54
CA ASP A 208 -19.98 14.00 -19.60
C ASP A 208 -21.32 14.32 -18.92
N TYR A 209 -21.26 15.11 -17.85
CA TYR A 209 -22.40 15.64 -17.09
C TYR A 209 -22.90 17.00 -17.62
N THR A 210 -22.10 17.69 -18.44
CA THR A 210 -22.49 18.98 -19.05
C THR A 210 -23.52 18.80 -20.16
N ASN A 211 -23.53 17.64 -20.80
CA ASN A 211 -24.42 17.36 -21.91
C ASN A 211 -25.86 17.08 -21.41
N PRO A 212 -26.85 17.91 -21.77
CA PRO A 212 -28.24 17.78 -21.30
C PRO A 212 -28.89 16.43 -21.66
N CYS A 213 -28.49 15.85 -22.79
CA CYS A 213 -29.05 14.58 -23.28
C CYS A 213 -28.59 13.39 -22.42
N THR A 214 -27.35 13.41 -21.95
CA THR A 214 -26.79 12.34 -21.10
C THR A 214 -27.00 12.57 -19.62
N LYS A 215 -27.26 13.82 -19.20
CA LYS A 215 -27.43 14.21 -17.79
C LYS A 215 -28.47 13.37 -17.04
N LYS A 216 -29.62 13.07 -17.66
CA LYS A 216 -30.68 12.24 -17.04
C LYS A 216 -30.22 10.83 -16.67
N TRP A 217 -29.34 10.24 -17.46
CA TRP A 217 -28.84 8.87 -17.29
C TRP A 217 -27.43 8.83 -16.73
N PHE A 218 -26.87 9.98 -16.36
CA PHE A 218 -25.46 10.13 -16.03
C PHE A 218 -25.09 9.28 -14.81
N TRP A 219 -25.79 9.46 -13.70
CA TRP A 219 -25.53 8.73 -12.46
C TRP A 219 -25.70 7.22 -12.65
N MET A 220 -26.74 6.79 -13.37
CA MET A 220 -26.96 5.38 -13.66
C MET A 220 -25.86 4.78 -14.54
N ARG A 221 -25.36 5.52 -15.54
CA ARG A 221 -24.24 5.07 -16.39
C ARG A 221 -22.94 5.00 -15.60
N LEU A 222 -22.66 6.01 -14.77
CA LEU A 222 -21.47 6.04 -13.92
C LEU A 222 -21.49 4.89 -12.92
N ALA A 223 -22.60 4.72 -12.18
CA ALA A 223 -22.78 3.63 -11.23
C ALA A 223 -22.62 2.26 -11.91
N LYS A 224 -23.26 2.05 -13.05
CA LYS A 224 -23.13 0.79 -13.80
C LYS A 224 -21.69 0.54 -14.25
N SER A 225 -20.96 1.57 -14.64
CA SER A 225 -19.53 1.44 -14.97
C SER A 225 -18.68 1.05 -13.76
N LEU A 226 -19.07 1.50 -12.56
CA LEU A 226 -18.36 1.18 -11.32
C LEU A 226 -18.66 -0.24 -10.80
N MET A 227 -19.89 -0.72 -11.00
CA MET A 227 -20.32 -2.05 -10.55
C MET A 227 -19.83 -3.23 -11.41
N LEU A 228 -19.37 -2.98 -12.63
CA LEU A 228 -18.87 -4.06 -13.49
C LEU A 228 -17.65 -4.76 -12.87
N PRO A 229 -17.35 -6.02 -13.20
CA PRO A 229 -16.09 -6.65 -12.79
C PRO A 229 -14.89 -5.96 -13.43
#